data_AF-A0A699L1Y5-F1
#
_entry.id   AF-A0A699L1Y5-F1
#
_cell.length_a   1.000
_cell.length_b   1.000
_cell.length_c   1.000
_cell.angle_alpha   90.00
_cell.angle_beta   90.00
_cell.angle_gamma   90.00
#
_symmetry.space_group_name_H-M   'P 1'
#
loop_
_entity.id
_entity.type
_entity.pdbx_description
1 polymer ?
#
loop_
_entity_poly.entity_id
_entity_poly.type
_entity_poly.pdbx_seq_one_letter_code
_entity_poly.pdbx_strand_id
1 'polypeptide(L)'
;MTTKRSSTSEASTMSQAAIRKLVVDSIVASLETQTATMAEADNSNREILVAKRGNYKEFISCQPFYFNEQANRITWTELKRLLTNKNCPRTEIKKMEDGFYNLSVKGNDLKTYVRRFQELAVLCPNMVPNNEKLMEVFIGGLPRSIEGNVTASKPQTLEEAINIAQRLKDQVTKHNLIQGTNDHT
;
A
#
# COMPACT_ATOMS: atom_id res chain seq x y z
N MET A 1 14.16 -48.80 48.65
CA MET A 1 13.47 -47.48 48.66
C MET A 1 13.80 -46.77 47.37
N THR A 2 12.77 -46.52 46.55
CA THR A 2 12.83 -45.82 45.27
C THR A 2 12.67 -44.32 45.50
N THR A 3 13.45 -43.49 44.79
CA THR A 3 13.14 -42.06 44.66
C THR A 3 13.38 -41.63 43.21
N LYS A 4 12.28 -41.52 42.47
CA LYS A 4 12.21 -41.01 41.10
C LYS A 4 11.90 -39.51 41.20
N ARG A 5 12.87 -38.65 40.90
CA ARG A 5 12.62 -37.21 40.75
C ARG A 5 12.10 -36.95 39.34
N SER A 6 10.79 -36.68 39.25
CA SER A 6 10.18 -36.12 38.04
C SER A 6 10.38 -34.60 38.10
N SER A 7 11.25 -34.07 37.24
CA SER A 7 11.36 -32.62 37.05
C SER A 7 10.53 -32.24 35.83
N THR A 8 9.30 -31.78 36.07
CA THR A 8 8.48 -31.12 35.05
C THR A 8 8.99 -29.68 34.92
N SER A 9 9.65 -29.38 33.81
CA SER A 9 10.00 -28.01 33.43
C SER A 9 8.79 -27.39 32.72
N GLU A 10 8.04 -26.54 33.42
CA GLU A 10 7.05 -25.66 32.77
C GLU A 10 7.79 -24.64 31.91
N ALA A 11 7.89 -24.93 30.61
CA ALA A 11 8.35 -23.96 29.63
C ALA A 11 7.30 -22.85 29.54
N SER A 12 7.66 -21.62 29.93
CA SER A 12 6.82 -20.44 29.71
C SER A 12 6.66 -20.25 28.21
N THR A 13 5.51 -20.65 27.65
CA THR A 13 5.20 -20.49 26.24
C THR A 13 5.00 -19.00 25.96
N MET A 14 6.08 -18.30 25.58
CA MET A 14 5.98 -16.93 25.11
C MET A 14 5.06 -16.88 23.90
N SER A 15 4.02 -16.04 23.98
CA SER A 15 3.08 -15.88 22.88
C SER A 15 3.77 -15.29 21.65
N GLN A 16 3.26 -15.62 20.46
CA GLN A 16 3.79 -15.10 19.20
C GLN A 16 3.75 -13.55 19.15
N ALA A 17 2.82 -12.93 19.88
CA ALA A 17 2.75 -11.48 20.07
C ALA A 17 3.93 -10.93 20.90
N ALA A 18 4.34 -11.64 21.96
CA ALA A 18 5.51 -11.26 22.77
C ALA A 18 6.81 -11.36 21.96
N ILE A 19 6.94 -12.39 21.13
CA ILE A 19 8.10 -12.56 20.23
C ILE A 19 8.15 -11.44 19.19
N ARG A 20 7.01 -11.10 18.57
CA ARG A 20 6.94 -9.98 17.61
C ARG A 20 7.30 -8.65 18.27
N LYS A 21 6.82 -8.43 19.50
CA LYS A 21 7.12 -7.21 20.25
C LYS A 21 8.62 -7.10 20.55
N LEU A 22 9.25 -8.19 20.99
CA LEU A 22 10.70 -8.23 21.25
C LEU A 22 11.54 -7.95 20.00
N VAL A 23 11.14 -8.47 18.84
CA VAL A 23 11.83 -8.19 17.57
C VAL A 23 11.71 -6.71 17.19
N VAL A 24 10.53 -6.12 17.34
CA VAL A 24 10.32 -4.69 17.06
C VAL A 24 11.14 -3.82 18.03
N ASP A 25 11.10 -4.13 19.32
CA ASP A 25 11.79 -3.36 20.36
C ASP A 25 13.33 -3.45 20.18
N SER A 26 13.86 -4.61 19.80
CA SER A 26 15.29 -4.81 19.53
C SER A 26 15.79 -4.03 18.30
N ILE A 27 14.99 -4.00 17.22
CA ILE A 27 15.31 -3.22 16.02
C ILE A 27 15.31 -1.73 16.33
N VAL A 28 14.33 -1.25 17.10
CA VAL A 28 14.23 0.15 17.51
C VAL A 28 15.42 0.54 18.39
N ALA A 29 15.76 -0.24 19.41
CA ALA A 29 16.89 0.03 20.29
C ALA A 29 18.24 0.07 19.56
N SER A 30 18.43 -0.84 18.58
CA SER A 30 19.65 -0.86 17.76
C SER A 30 19.77 0.39 16.88
N LEU A 31 18.65 0.89 16.36
CA LEU A 31 18.60 2.09 15.53
C LEU A 31 18.82 3.37 16.36
N GLU A 32 18.25 3.45 17.56
CA GLU A 32 18.49 4.55 18.50
C GLU A 32 19.95 4.59 18.95
N THR A 33 20.55 3.42 19.24
CA THR A 33 21.96 3.30 19.61
C THR A 33 22.87 3.78 18.47
N GLN A 34 22.58 3.38 17.23
CA GLN A 34 23.32 3.83 16.06
C GLN A 34 23.19 5.35 15.83
N THR A 35 22.00 5.92 16.07
CA THR A 35 21.77 7.37 15.93
C THR A 35 22.54 8.16 17.00
N ALA A 36 22.63 7.65 18.23
CA ALA A 36 23.44 8.25 19.29
C ALA A 36 24.95 8.16 18.99
N THR A 37 25.41 7.08 18.38
CA THR A 37 26.85 6.92 18.03
C THR A 37 27.27 7.84 16.87
N MET A 38 26.34 8.22 15.98
CA MET A 38 26.60 9.13 14.87
C MET A 38 26.74 10.61 15.29
N ALA A 39 26.36 10.97 16.52
CA ALA A 39 26.49 12.33 17.05
C ALA A 39 27.90 12.65 17.60
N GLU A 40 28.75 11.64 17.80
CA GLU A 40 30.03 11.78 18.52
C GLU A 40 31.30 11.69 17.64
N ALA A 41 31.17 11.37 16.35
CA ALA A 41 32.32 11.18 15.47
C ALA A 41 32.49 12.35 14.49
N ASP A 42 33.24 13.37 14.92
CA ASP A 42 33.82 14.39 14.05
C ASP A 42 35.17 13.87 13.48
N ASN A 43 35.42 14.17 12.20
CA ASN A 43 36.69 14.04 11.47
C ASN A 43 37.09 12.68 10.81
N SER A 44 36.75 12.58 9.52
CA SER A 44 37.61 12.25 8.35
C SER A 44 38.56 11.03 8.36
N ASN A 45 38.08 9.88 7.90
CA ASN A 45 38.39 9.28 6.57
C ASN A 45 38.22 7.74 6.54
N ARG A 46 37.29 7.29 5.67
CA ARG A 46 37.33 6.13 4.74
C ARG A 46 37.66 4.76 5.35
N GLU A 47 36.85 3.70 5.27
CA GLU A 47 36.20 3.17 4.06
C GLU A 47 35.33 1.93 4.38
N ILE A 48 34.38 1.99 5.33
CA ILE A 48 33.43 0.88 5.54
C ILE A 48 32.05 1.47 5.78
N LEU A 49 31.11 1.11 4.90
CA LEU A 49 29.70 1.48 4.93
C LEU A 49 29.44 2.99 4.90
N VAL A 50 30.09 3.68 3.95
CA VAL A 50 29.42 4.83 3.34
C VAL A 50 28.16 4.27 2.69
N ALA A 51 27.06 4.33 3.45
CA ALA A 51 25.74 4.42 2.89
C ALA A 51 25.83 5.55 1.86
N LYS A 52 26.07 5.18 0.59
CA LYS A 52 25.62 6.02 -0.50
C LYS A 52 24.17 6.28 -0.13
N ARG A 53 23.87 7.55 0.14
CA ARG A 53 22.54 8.09 0.33
C ARG A 53 21.77 7.82 -0.96
N GLY A 54 21.39 6.56 -1.15
CA GLY A 54 20.61 6.11 -2.27
C GLY A 54 19.29 6.85 -2.18
N ASN A 55 18.90 7.46 -3.27
CA ASN A 55 17.65 8.21 -3.33
C ASN A 55 16.51 7.28 -2.84
N TYR A 56 15.50 7.81 -2.14
CA TYR A 56 14.26 7.09 -1.79
C TYR A 56 13.75 6.22 -2.96
N LYS A 57 13.94 6.70 -4.19
CA LYS A 57 13.64 6.00 -5.45
C LYS A 57 14.42 4.70 -5.69
N GLU A 58 15.71 4.64 -5.33
CA GLU A 58 16.55 3.42 -5.47
C GLU A 58 16.18 2.38 -4.41
N PHE A 59 15.89 2.80 -3.18
CA PHE A 59 15.45 1.90 -2.11
C PHE A 59 14.11 1.23 -2.46
N ILE A 60 13.18 1.98 -3.04
CA ILE A 60 11.88 1.45 -3.49
C ILE A 60 12.02 0.54 -4.73
N SER A 61 13.05 0.72 -5.57
CA SER A 61 13.23 -0.08 -6.80
C SER A 61 13.91 -1.43 -6.59
N CYS A 62 14.50 -1.70 -5.42
CA CYS A 62 15.10 -3.01 -5.15
C CYS A 62 14.01 -4.09 -4.97
N GLN A 63 14.03 -5.12 -5.82
CA GLN A 63 13.32 -6.37 -5.58
C GLN A 63 14.22 -7.35 -4.83
N PRO A 64 13.81 -7.90 -3.67
CA PRO A 64 14.56 -8.95 -3.01
C PRO A 64 14.29 -10.27 -3.72
N PHE A 65 15.33 -10.85 -4.33
CA PHE A 65 15.27 -12.20 -4.92
C PHE A 65 15.18 -13.33 -3.88
N TYR A 66 15.27 -13.04 -2.58
CA TYR A 66 15.17 -14.05 -1.52
C TYR A 66 14.45 -13.50 -0.29
N PHE A 67 13.12 -13.64 -0.25
CA PHE A 67 12.38 -13.76 0.99
C PHE A 67 11.58 -15.06 0.89
N ASN A 68 12.16 -16.14 1.40
CA ASN A 68 11.47 -17.40 1.56
C ASN A 68 10.40 -17.22 2.65
N GLU A 69 9.15 -17.16 2.22
CA GLU A 69 7.96 -17.22 3.06
C GLU A 69 7.99 -18.53 3.85
N GLN A 70 7.98 -18.51 5.19
CA GLN A 70 7.36 -19.57 6.04
C GLN A 70 7.48 -19.38 7.57
N ALA A 71 7.93 -18.24 8.12
CA ALA A 71 7.83 -18.04 9.59
C ALA A 71 7.40 -16.65 10.09
N ASN A 72 7.36 -15.64 9.22
CA ASN A 72 6.85 -14.30 9.55
C ASN A 72 6.27 -13.67 8.28
N ARG A 73 4.96 -13.82 8.05
CA ARG A 73 4.24 -13.26 6.89
C ARG A 73 4.09 -11.73 6.99
N ILE A 74 5.18 -11.00 6.83
CA ILE A 74 5.12 -9.62 6.33
C ILE A 74 5.66 -9.73 4.91
N THR A 75 4.81 -9.62 3.89
CA THR A 75 5.30 -9.63 2.51
C THR A 75 6.19 -8.41 2.29
N TRP A 76 7.03 -8.44 1.25
CA TRP A 76 7.83 -7.27 0.86
C TRP A 76 6.95 -6.03 0.64
N THR A 77 5.71 -6.20 0.20
CA THR A 77 4.72 -5.13 0.07
C THR A 77 4.32 -4.58 1.43
N GLU A 78 4.01 -5.42 2.42
CA GLU A 78 3.73 -4.95 3.77
C GLU A 78 4.96 -4.34 4.46
N LEU A 79 6.17 -4.84 4.20
CA LEU A 79 7.40 -4.28 4.77
C LEU A 79 7.67 -2.89 4.21
N LYS A 80 7.60 -2.72 2.88
CA LYS A 80 7.68 -1.40 2.24
C LYS A 80 6.62 -0.46 2.80
N ARG A 81 5.38 -0.92 2.94
CA ARG A 81 4.28 -0.14 3.52
C ARG A 81 4.58 0.30 4.97
N LEU A 82 5.07 -0.61 5.82
CA LEU A 82 5.38 -0.29 7.22
C LEU A 82 6.51 0.74 7.35
N LEU A 83 7.55 0.59 6.53
CA LEU A 83 8.68 1.51 6.47
C LEU A 83 8.27 2.88 5.93
N THR A 84 7.42 2.91 4.88
CA THR A 84 6.86 4.16 4.35
C THR A 84 5.98 4.84 5.39
N ASN A 85 5.03 4.14 6.02
CA ASN A 85 4.06 4.78 6.93
C ASN A 85 4.67 5.30 8.24
N LYS A 86 5.68 4.64 8.80
CA LYS A 86 6.30 5.09 10.06
C LYS A 86 7.20 6.32 9.90
N ASN A 87 7.77 6.51 8.71
CA ASN A 87 8.72 7.59 8.45
C ASN A 87 8.15 8.69 7.52
N CYS A 88 6.95 8.52 6.97
CA CYS A 88 6.33 9.53 6.12
C CYS A 88 5.79 10.69 6.99
N PRO A 89 6.18 11.95 6.70
CA PRO A 89 5.63 13.10 7.41
C PRO A 89 4.10 13.14 7.31
N ARG A 90 3.42 13.51 8.41
CA ARG A 90 1.95 13.59 8.45
C ARG A 90 1.37 14.49 7.36
N THR A 91 2.11 15.51 6.94
CA THR A 91 1.75 16.42 5.85
C THR A 91 1.70 15.72 4.49
N GLU A 92 2.61 14.79 4.22
CA GLU A 92 2.64 14.02 2.97
C GLU A 92 1.53 12.97 2.95
N ILE A 93 1.28 12.30 4.08
CA ILE A 93 0.12 11.40 4.23
C ILE A 93 -1.18 12.15 3.93
N LYS A 94 -1.35 13.33 4.53
CA LYS A 94 -2.54 14.16 4.31
C LYS A 94 -2.73 14.54 2.84
N LYS A 95 -1.66 14.91 2.12
CA LYS A 95 -1.74 15.19 0.67
C LYS A 95 -2.23 13.98 -0.13
N MET A 96 -1.81 12.77 0.26
CA MET A 96 -2.25 11.55 -0.40
C MET A 96 -3.72 11.23 -0.07
N GLU A 97 -4.13 11.40 1.19
CA GLU A 97 -5.54 11.25 1.63
C GLU A 97 -6.45 12.26 0.91
N ASP A 98 -6.06 13.53 0.86
CA ASP A 98 -6.76 14.59 0.13
C ASP A 98 -6.81 14.29 -1.37
N GLY A 99 -5.69 13.78 -1.92
CA GLY A 99 -5.61 13.33 -3.30
C GLY A 99 -6.56 12.17 -3.61
N PHE A 100 -6.77 11.26 -2.66
CA PHE A 100 -7.72 10.16 -2.76
C PHE A 100 -9.16 10.65 -2.70
N TYR A 101 -9.47 11.52 -1.75
CA TYR A 101 -10.83 12.07 -1.56
C TYR A 101 -11.30 12.88 -2.77
N ASN A 102 -10.40 13.60 -3.42
CA ASN A 102 -10.69 14.40 -4.61
C ASN A 102 -10.49 13.65 -5.93
N LEU A 103 -10.20 12.34 -5.88
CA LEU A 103 -9.93 11.55 -7.07
C LEU A 103 -11.24 11.27 -7.82
N SER A 104 -11.32 11.76 -9.05
CA SER A 104 -12.42 11.48 -9.96
C SER A 104 -11.92 11.38 -11.40
N VAL A 105 -12.71 10.72 -12.25
CA VAL A 105 -12.43 10.67 -13.70
C VAL A 105 -12.55 12.08 -14.28
N LYS A 106 -11.44 12.60 -14.80
CA LYS A 106 -11.41 13.89 -15.51
C LYS A 106 -11.63 13.68 -17.00
N GLY A 107 -12.66 14.32 -17.56
CA GLY A 107 -13.05 14.15 -18.96
C GLY A 107 -13.31 12.68 -19.28
N ASN A 108 -12.72 12.17 -20.36
CA ASN A 108 -12.84 10.77 -20.78
C ASN A 108 -11.57 9.95 -20.47
N ASP A 109 -10.77 10.25 -19.45
CA ASP A 109 -9.53 9.51 -19.16
C ASP A 109 -9.65 8.53 -17.98
N LEU A 110 -10.43 7.47 -18.19
CA LEU A 110 -10.58 6.37 -17.22
C LEU A 110 -9.25 5.67 -16.93
N LYS A 111 -8.35 5.55 -17.91
CA LYS A 111 -7.07 4.84 -17.76
C LYS A 111 -6.17 5.54 -16.75
N THR A 112 -6.08 6.87 -16.86
CA THR A 112 -5.33 7.69 -15.88
C THR A 112 -5.96 7.62 -14.51
N TYR A 113 -7.30 7.66 -14.41
CA TYR A 113 -8.01 7.49 -13.14
C TYR A 113 -7.66 6.15 -12.45
N VAL A 114 -7.80 5.02 -13.16
CA VAL A 114 -7.52 3.68 -12.62
C VAL A 114 -6.08 3.58 -12.11
N ARG A 115 -5.11 4.08 -12.90
CA ARG A 115 -3.71 4.09 -12.50
C ARG A 115 -3.50 4.88 -11.21
N ARG A 116 -4.05 6.10 -11.12
CA ARG A 116 -3.92 6.96 -9.93
C ARG A 116 -4.62 6.36 -8.71
N PHE A 117 -5.80 5.75 -8.91
CA PHE A 117 -6.52 5.05 -7.87
C PHE A 117 -5.68 3.92 -7.27
N GLN A 118 -5.09 3.07 -8.12
CA GLN A 118 -4.23 1.96 -7.68
C GLN A 118 -2.96 2.46 -6.97
N GLU A 119 -2.30 3.50 -7.51
CA GLU A 119 -1.13 4.13 -6.87
C GLU A 119 -1.49 4.62 -5.44
N LEU A 120 -2.59 5.36 -5.29
CA LEU A 120 -2.98 5.91 -4.00
C LEU A 120 -3.56 4.87 -3.04
N ALA A 121 -4.25 3.83 -3.52
CA ALA A 121 -4.74 2.73 -2.68
C ALA A 121 -3.58 1.99 -2.00
N VAL A 122 -2.45 1.86 -2.70
CA VAL A 122 -1.20 1.29 -2.13
C VAL A 122 -0.57 2.22 -1.11
N LEU A 123 -0.57 3.53 -1.36
CA LEU A 123 0.04 4.54 -0.49
C LEU A 123 -0.80 4.88 0.75
N CYS A 124 -2.13 4.77 0.64
CA CYS A 124 -3.11 5.13 1.68
C CYS A 124 -4.07 3.98 1.98
N PRO A 125 -3.56 2.84 2.49
CA PRO A 125 -4.37 1.65 2.76
C PRO A 125 -5.48 1.90 3.80
N ASN A 126 -5.30 2.91 4.67
CA ASN A 126 -6.32 3.29 5.66
C ASN A 126 -7.59 3.88 5.01
N MET A 127 -7.49 4.44 3.80
CA MET A 127 -8.64 4.97 3.06
C MET A 127 -9.49 3.85 2.43
N VAL A 128 -8.88 2.68 2.21
CA VAL A 128 -9.49 1.50 1.60
C VAL A 128 -9.16 0.23 2.40
N PRO A 129 -9.57 0.15 3.67
CA PRO A 129 -9.13 -0.90 4.60
C PRO A 129 -9.63 -2.31 4.23
N ASN A 130 -10.62 -2.42 3.36
CA ASN A 130 -11.19 -3.68 2.89
C ASN A 130 -11.72 -3.53 1.45
N ASN A 131 -12.13 -4.64 0.84
CA ASN A 131 -12.61 -4.66 -0.54
C ASN A 131 -13.91 -3.86 -0.74
N GLU A 132 -14.80 -3.85 0.25
CA GLU A 132 -16.06 -3.09 0.19
C GLU A 132 -15.78 -1.58 0.06
N LYS A 133 -14.93 -1.04 0.95
CA LYS A 133 -14.55 0.37 0.89
C LYS A 133 -13.75 0.70 -0.36
N LEU A 134 -12.90 -0.22 -0.81
CA LEU A 134 -12.18 -0.10 -2.07
C LEU A 134 -13.14 0.04 -3.26
N MET A 135 -14.23 -0.73 -3.30
CA MET A 135 -15.26 -0.62 -4.35
C MET A 135 -16.08 0.64 -4.24
N GLU A 136 -16.50 1.00 -3.04
CA GLU A 136 -17.25 2.24 -2.79
C GLU A 136 -16.49 3.46 -3.32
N VAL A 137 -15.21 3.60 -2.97
CA VAL A 137 -14.41 4.76 -3.41
C VAL A 137 -14.10 4.69 -4.90
N PHE A 138 -13.82 3.49 -5.45
CA PHE A 138 -13.57 3.35 -6.88
C PHE A 138 -14.79 3.77 -7.71
N ILE A 139 -15.99 3.33 -7.31
CA ILE A 139 -17.24 3.64 -8.01
C ILE A 139 -17.60 5.11 -7.81
N GLY A 140 -17.43 5.67 -6.61
CA GLY A 140 -17.73 7.07 -6.32
C GLY A 140 -16.87 8.07 -7.11
N GLY A 141 -15.70 7.67 -7.60
CA GLY A 141 -14.87 8.50 -8.48
C GLY A 141 -15.26 8.44 -9.97
N LEU A 142 -16.23 7.60 -10.36
CA LEU A 142 -16.67 7.48 -11.76
C LEU A 142 -17.62 8.62 -12.17
N PRO A 143 -17.73 8.94 -13.48
CA PRO A 143 -18.73 9.87 -13.96
C PRO A 143 -20.14 9.34 -13.73
N ARG A 144 -21.09 10.21 -13.35
CA ARG A 144 -22.51 9.85 -13.13
C ARG A 144 -23.13 9.09 -14.30
N SER A 145 -22.66 9.33 -15.53
CA SER A 145 -23.16 8.66 -16.74
C SER A 145 -22.93 7.15 -16.76
N ILE A 146 -21.96 6.64 -15.99
CA ILE A 146 -21.66 5.20 -15.90
C ILE A 146 -21.74 4.66 -14.47
N GLU A 147 -21.61 5.52 -13.45
CA GLU A 147 -21.61 5.15 -12.04
C GLU A 147 -22.78 4.24 -11.67
N GLY A 148 -24.02 4.65 -11.98
CA GLY A 148 -25.22 3.87 -11.67
C GLY A 148 -25.23 2.48 -12.32
N ASN A 149 -24.72 2.38 -13.55
CA ASN A 149 -24.66 1.11 -14.29
C ASN A 149 -23.58 0.18 -13.71
N VAL A 150 -22.44 0.71 -13.28
CA VAL A 150 -21.39 -0.07 -12.60
C VAL A 150 -21.91 -0.57 -11.26
N THR A 151 -22.56 0.28 -10.47
CA THR A 151 -23.19 -0.10 -9.20
C THR A 151 -24.23 -1.21 -9.38
N ALA A 152 -25.11 -1.08 -10.38
CA ALA A 152 -26.13 -2.08 -10.67
C ALA A 152 -25.54 -3.45 -11.09
N SER A 153 -24.35 -3.44 -11.69
CA SER A 153 -23.65 -4.67 -12.12
C SER A 153 -23.04 -5.45 -10.96
N LYS A 154 -22.96 -4.87 -9.75
CA LYS A 154 -22.45 -5.51 -8.53
C LYS A 154 -21.11 -6.26 -8.73
N PRO A 155 -20.05 -5.57 -9.20
CA PRO A 155 -18.75 -6.19 -9.37
C PRO A 155 -18.24 -6.77 -8.04
N GLN A 156 -17.64 -7.96 -8.09
CA GLN A 156 -17.06 -8.60 -6.90
C GLN A 156 -15.60 -8.17 -6.69
N THR A 157 -14.94 -7.74 -7.75
CA THR A 157 -13.52 -7.37 -7.76
C THR A 157 -13.29 -6.00 -8.41
N LEU A 158 -12.16 -5.37 -8.05
CA LEU A 158 -11.72 -4.12 -8.70
C LEU A 158 -11.55 -4.27 -10.20
N GLU A 159 -11.01 -5.40 -10.64
CA GLU A 159 -10.78 -5.69 -12.05
C GLU A 159 -12.10 -5.78 -12.84
N GLU A 160 -13.11 -6.45 -12.28
CA GLU A 160 -14.46 -6.45 -12.87
C GLU A 160 -15.03 -5.04 -12.97
N ALA A 161 -14.93 -4.24 -11.91
CA ALA A 161 -15.42 -2.86 -11.90
C ALA A 161 -14.73 -2.02 -12.99
N ILE A 162 -13.41 -2.15 -13.15
CA ILE A 162 -12.62 -1.49 -14.19
C ILE A 162 -13.10 -1.92 -15.59
N ASN A 163 -13.26 -3.22 -15.82
CA ASN A 163 -13.67 -3.76 -17.11
C ASN A 163 -15.08 -3.30 -17.51
N ILE A 164 -16.03 -3.27 -16.55
CA ILE A 164 -17.38 -2.77 -16.78
C ILE A 164 -17.36 -1.28 -17.11
N ALA A 165 -16.64 -0.47 -16.32
CA ALA A 165 -16.52 0.97 -16.55
C ALA A 165 -15.91 1.28 -17.93
N GLN A 166 -14.87 0.53 -18.32
CA GLN A 166 -14.22 0.67 -19.62
C GLN A 166 -15.18 0.37 -20.77
N ARG A 167 -15.93 -0.74 -20.69
CA ARG A 167 -16.93 -1.10 -21.70
C ARG A 167 -18.04 -0.05 -21.83
N LEU A 168 -18.56 0.45 -20.71
CA LEU A 168 -19.62 1.48 -20.72
C LEU A 168 -19.13 2.80 -21.32
N LYS A 169 -17.89 3.19 -21.02
CA LYS A 169 -17.27 4.38 -21.61
C LYS A 169 -17.14 4.27 -23.14
N ASP A 170 -16.74 3.10 -23.64
CA ASP A 170 -16.61 2.87 -25.08
C ASP A 170 -17.97 2.91 -25.80
N GLN A 171 -19.04 2.48 -25.12
CA GLN A 171 -20.42 2.58 -25.61
C GLN A 171 -20.90 4.04 -25.67
N VAL A 172 -20.68 4.82 -24.60
CA VAL A 172 -21.06 6.25 -24.54
C VAL A 172 -20.33 7.06 -25.61
N THR A 173 -19.05 6.79 -25.84
CA THR A 173 -18.26 7.49 -26.85
C THR A 173 -18.76 7.21 -28.27
N LYS A 174 -19.15 5.95 -28.56
CA LYS A 174 -19.72 5.56 -29.86
C LYS A 174 -21.12 6.15 -30.08
N HIS A 175 -21.98 6.14 -29.07
CA HIS A 175 -23.34 6.67 -29.20
C HIS A 175 -23.35 8.19 -29.45
N ASN A 176 -22.44 8.95 -28.81
CA ASN A 176 -22.33 10.40 -29.00
C ASN A 176 -21.78 10.80 -30.39
N LEU A 177 -20.96 9.97 -31.03
CA LEU A 177 -20.46 10.19 -32.40
C LEU A 177 -21.54 9.99 -33.47
N ILE A 178 -22.51 9.11 -33.21
CA ILE A 178 -23.61 8.81 -34.16
C ILE A 178 -24.71 9.88 -34.09
N GLN A 179 -24.88 10.54 -32.94
CA GLN A 179 -25.92 11.55 -32.77
C GLN A 179 -25.52 12.93 -33.34
N GLY A 180 -24.22 13.21 -33.48
CA GLY A 180 -23.71 14.47 -34.05
C GLY A 180 -23.79 14.59 -35.58
N THR A 181 -24.22 13.56 -36.29
CA THR A 181 -24.36 13.56 -37.77
C THR A 181 -25.79 13.76 -38.27
N ASN A 182 -26.77 13.91 -37.37
CA ASN A 182 -28.19 13.99 -37.76
C ASN A 182 -28.78 15.41 -37.75
N ASP A 183 -27.97 16.44 -37.47
CA ASP A 183 -28.45 17.82 -37.26
C ASP A 183 -28.14 18.79 -38.41
N HIS A 184 -27.94 18.33 -39.64
CA HIS A 184 -27.91 19.21 -40.82
C HIS A 184 -28.90 18.72 -41.88
N THR A 185 -30.14 19.22 -41.78
CA THR A 185 -31.08 19.32 -42.91
C THR A 185 -31.11 20.78 -43.36
#